data_AF-A0A3N7CKI0-F1
#
_entry.id   AF-A0A3N7CKI0-F1
#
_cell.length_a   1.000
_cell.length_b   1.000
_cell.length_c   1.000
_cell.angle_alpha   90.00
_cell.angle_beta   90.00
_cell.angle_gamma   90.00
#
_symmetry.space_group_name_H-M   'P 1'
#
loop_
_entity.id
_entity.type
_entity.pdbx_description
1 polymer ?
#
loop_
_entity_poly.entity_id
_entity_poly.type
_entity_poly.pdbx_seq_one_letter_code
_entity_poly.pdbx_strand_id
1 'polypeptide(L)'
;MYKTGDLAKWLPDGKILFTGRNDDQVKIRGYRIELAEIEHALTQIPGIAQACVLVRERQTSSGSSKYLAGYYVLNQDNPPDGATLSEQLRQTLPDYMVPQTLVQMDSFPLTSNAKLDKKAFPDPEPDTEKNGYAAPQNEAQETICSIWQEVLGITPVGITDDFFRIGGNSILAIQASHRMSTALEYEVKVADLFRYKSPAQLSDMLKKDARIKIVKTSAPSAVLSFAQERLWFIEQYEQGTNTYNMPMVFELAEGTDIEGIRYALGKIMQRHEVLRSTIEQDDQQQGIQVLHHEPLDTGLVLLADEKELNAVITEDINLPFNLATEYPIRTRFYQLENGRKTLLLINTHHIVSDGWSS
;
A
#
# COMPACT_ATOMS: atom_id res chain seq x y z
N MET A 1 -4.20 -19.45 -28.51
CA MET A 1 -3.89 -18.01 -28.30
C MET A 1 -4.92 -17.43 -27.32
N TYR A 2 -4.47 -16.69 -26.32
CA TYR A 2 -5.33 -15.97 -25.37
C TYR A 2 -5.39 -14.49 -25.75
N LYS A 3 -6.59 -13.90 -25.88
CA LYS A 3 -6.75 -12.48 -26.22
C LYS A 3 -6.71 -11.64 -24.94
N THR A 4 -5.64 -10.90 -24.70
CA THR A 4 -5.45 -10.09 -23.48
C THR A 4 -6.24 -8.78 -23.48
N GLY A 5 -6.55 -8.24 -24.68
CA GLY A 5 -7.14 -6.91 -24.84
C GLY A 5 -6.14 -5.77 -24.65
N ASP A 6 -4.86 -6.08 -24.49
CA ASP A 6 -3.78 -5.09 -24.34
C ASP A 6 -3.26 -4.67 -25.72
N LEU A 7 -3.03 -3.37 -25.90
CA LEU A 7 -2.37 -2.79 -27.07
C LEU A 7 -0.87 -2.69 -26.80
N ALA A 8 -0.08 -3.29 -27.67
CA ALA A 8 1.38 -3.25 -27.57
C ALA A 8 2.03 -3.13 -28.95
N LYS A 9 3.27 -2.62 -28.98
CA LYS A 9 4.09 -2.46 -30.18
C LYS A 9 5.45 -3.11 -30.01
N TRP A 10 5.94 -3.76 -31.05
CA TRP A 10 7.30 -4.27 -31.11
C TRP A 10 8.32 -3.15 -31.32
N LEU A 11 9.40 -3.18 -30.54
CA LEU A 11 10.55 -2.31 -30.68
C LEU A 11 11.65 -2.98 -31.52
N PRO A 12 12.56 -2.20 -32.15
CA PRO A 12 13.64 -2.75 -32.98
C PRO A 12 14.62 -3.67 -32.24
N ASP A 13 14.71 -3.55 -30.91
CA ASP A 13 15.56 -4.38 -30.03
C ASP A 13 14.89 -5.69 -29.59
N GLY A 14 13.68 -5.98 -30.11
CA GLY A 14 12.93 -7.18 -29.76
C GLY A 14 12.11 -7.08 -28.48
N LYS A 15 12.06 -5.91 -27.82
CA LYS A 15 11.17 -5.68 -26.67
C LYS A 15 9.76 -5.30 -27.12
N ILE A 16 8.80 -5.46 -26.22
CA ILE A 16 7.40 -5.09 -26.45
C ILE A 16 7.08 -3.85 -25.60
N LEU A 17 6.72 -2.75 -26.24
CA LEU A 17 6.21 -1.55 -25.58
C LEU A 17 4.70 -1.69 -25.37
N PHE A 18 4.28 -1.73 -24.11
CA PHE A 18 2.87 -1.66 -23.74
C PHE A 18 2.35 -0.22 -23.94
N THR A 19 1.25 -0.08 -24.69
CA THR A 19 0.67 1.23 -25.06
C THR A 19 -0.69 1.51 -24.43
N GLY A 20 -1.24 0.55 -23.68
CA GLY A 20 -2.54 0.65 -23.03
C GLY A 20 -3.41 -0.57 -23.32
N ARG A 21 -4.71 -0.45 -23.08
CA ARG A 21 -5.71 -1.45 -23.45
C ARG A 21 -6.51 -0.98 -24.67
N ASN A 22 -7.14 -1.93 -25.34
CA ASN A 22 -8.08 -1.66 -26.43
C ASN A 22 -9.48 -1.26 -25.91
N ASP A 23 -9.68 -1.34 -24.58
CA ASP A 23 -10.84 -0.81 -23.86
C ASP A 23 -10.42 0.39 -22.98
N ASP A 24 -11.33 1.32 -22.71
CA ASP A 24 -11.11 2.49 -21.84
C ASP A 24 -11.21 2.10 -20.33
N GLN A 25 -11.05 0.81 -20.00
CA GLN A 25 -11.12 0.31 -18.64
C GLN A 25 -9.88 0.67 -17.84
N VAL A 26 -10.10 1.19 -16.63
CA VAL A 26 -9.03 1.62 -15.75
C VAL A 26 -9.12 0.93 -14.40
N LYS A 27 -7.96 0.67 -13.79
CA LYS A 27 -7.88 0.18 -12.41
C LYS A 27 -7.64 1.35 -11.46
N ILE A 28 -8.62 1.63 -10.60
CA ILE A 28 -8.52 2.67 -9.57
C ILE A 28 -8.90 2.05 -8.23
N ARG A 29 -8.01 2.18 -7.24
CA ARG A 29 -8.24 1.69 -5.86
C ARG A 29 -8.63 0.19 -5.81
N GLY A 30 -8.09 -0.62 -6.71
CA GLY A 30 -8.38 -2.06 -6.81
C GLY A 30 -9.64 -2.42 -7.61
N TYR A 31 -10.44 -1.44 -8.03
CA TYR A 31 -11.64 -1.64 -8.85
C TYR A 31 -11.33 -1.47 -10.33
N ARG A 32 -11.95 -2.32 -11.15
CA ARG A 32 -11.97 -2.16 -12.61
C ARG A 32 -13.18 -1.30 -12.95
N ILE A 33 -12.94 -0.15 -13.56
CA ILE A 33 -13.96 0.88 -13.82
C ILE A 33 -14.05 1.13 -15.32
N GLU A 34 -15.29 1.20 -15.81
CA GLU A 34 -15.63 1.63 -17.16
C GLU A 34 -15.93 3.13 -17.16
N LEU A 35 -15.08 3.94 -17.81
CA LEU A 35 -15.28 5.39 -17.81
C LEU A 35 -16.58 5.80 -18.52
N ALA A 36 -16.96 5.07 -19.57
CA ALA A 36 -18.19 5.32 -20.33
C ALA A 36 -19.47 5.15 -19.49
N GLU A 37 -19.45 4.30 -18.45
CA GLU A 37 -20.58 4.14 -17.53
C GLU A 37 -20.81 5.40 -16.71
N ILE A 38 -19.71 6.02 -16.25
CA ILE A 38 -19.75 7.28 -15.48
C ILE A 38 -20.15 8.45 -16.39
N GLU A 39 -19.60 8.51 -17.61
CA GLU A 39 -19.98 9.50 -18.63
C GLU A 39 -21.48 9.41 -18.94
N HIS A 40 -22.00 8.19 -19.12
CA HIS A 40 -23.43 7.98 -19.34
C HIS A 40 -24.26 8.48 -18.15
N ALA A 41 -23.90 8.10 -16.92
CA ALA A 41 -24.60 8.56 -15.72
C ALA A 41 -24.60 10.11 -15.59
N LEU A 42 -23.48 10.76 -15.89
CA LEU A 42 -23.40 12.23 -15.95
C LEU A 42 -24.37 12.80 -16.99
N THR A 43 -24.41 12.26 -18.22
CA THR A 43 -25.33 12.76 -19.26
C THR A 43 -26.81 12.50 -18.97
N GLN A 44 -27.16 11.60 -18.04
CA GLN A 44 -28.55 11.42 -17.59
C GLN A 44 -29.01 12.51 -16.63
N ILE A 45 -28.08 13.31 -16.07
CA ILE A 45 -28.42 14.45 -15.22
C ILE A 45 -29.03 15.57 -16.08
N PRO A 46 -30.27 16.02 -15.79
CA PRO A 46 -30.88 17.13 -16.51
C PRO A 46 -29.98 18.38 -16.50
N GLY A 47 -29.75 18.94 -17.67
CA GLY A 47 -28.88 20.11 -17.85
C GLY A 47 -27.45 19.81 -18.28
N ILE A 48 -27.00 18.55 -18.27
CA ILE A 48 -25.70 18.17 -18.83
C ILE A 48 -25.84 17.80 -20.32
N ALA A 49 -25.14 18.54 -21.19
CA ALA A 49 -25.12 18.34 -22.63
C ALA A 49 -24.12 17.26 -23.05
N GLN A 50 -22.93 17.30 -22.44
CA GLN A 50 -21.81 16.41 -22.74
C GLN A 50 -21.06 16.11 -21.45
N ALA A 51 -20.53 14.89 -21.34
CA ALA A 51 -19.67 14.48 -20.24
C ALA A 51 -18.44 13.73 -20.78
N CYS A 52 -17.29 13.91 -20.13
CA CYS A 52 -16.09 13.13 -20.38
C CYS A 52 -15.41 12.84 -19.04
N VAL A 53 -15.02 11.59 -18.79
CA VAL A 53 -14.34 11.20 -17.54
C VAL A 53 -12.93 10.74 -17.86
N LEU A 54 -11.96 11.30 -17.14
CA LEU A 54 -10.56 11.01 -17.33
C LEU A 54 -9.92 10.54 -16.03
N VAL A 55 -8.90 9.70 -16.16
CA VAL A 55 -8.01 9.38 -15.04
C VAL A 55 -6.92 10.43 -14.94
N ARG A 56 -6.69 10.93 -13.74
CA ARG A 56 -5.61 11.84 -13.38
C ARG A 56 -4.75 11.23 -12.29
N GLU A 57 -3.54 11.75 -12.14
CA GLU A 57 -2.57 11.32 -11.14
C GLU A 57 -2.18 12.51 -10.26
N ARG A 58 -1.95 12.26 -8.98
CA ARG A 58 -1.47 13.26 -8.02
C ARG A 58 -0.44 12.65 -7.09
N GLN A 59 0.53 13.45 -6.67
CA GLN A 59 1.55 13.02 -5.69
C GLN A 59 0.96 12.97 -4.28
N THR A 60 1.33 11.94 -3.53
CA THR A 60 0.92 11.65 -2.15
C THR A 60 2.14 11.20 -1.34
N SER A 61 1.98 11.02 -0.03
CA SER A 61 3.08 10.52 0.82
C SER A 61 3.58 9.12 0.46
N SER A 62 2.81 8.33 -0.30
CA SER A 62 3.18 6.99 -0.78
C SER A 62 3.51 6.94 -2.27
N GLY A 63 3.71 8.09 -2.94
CA GLY A 63 3.99 8.19 -4.38
C GLY A 63 2.78 8.73 -5.16
N SER A 64 2.61 8.31 -6.42
CA SER A 64 1.51 8.77 -7.26
C SER A 64 0.21 8.00 -7.02
N SER A 65 -0.90 8.70 -6.81
CA SER A 65 -2.25 8.13 -6.67
C SER A 65 -3.14 8.55 -7.85
N LYS A 66 -3.86 7.58 -8.44
CA LYS A 66 -4.82 7.79 -9.53
C LYS A 66 -6.19 8.19 -8.99
N TYR A 67 -6.86 9.12 -9.68
CA TYR A 67 -8.22 9.53 -9.38
C TYR A 67 -9.04 9.81 -10.65
N LEU A 68 -10.37 9.86 -10.50
CA LEU A 68 -11.32 10.19 -11.56
C LEU A 68 -11.64 11.68 -11.54
N ALA A 69 -11.52 12.32 -12.71
CA ALA A 69 -11.95 13.68 -12.97
C ALA A 69 -13.06 13.67 -14.03
N GLY A 70 -14.24 14.20 -13.69
CA GLY A 70 -15.36 14.32 -14.62
C GLY A 70 -15.43 15.73 -15.17
N TYR A 71 -15.56 15.86 -16.48
CA TYR A 71 -15.73 17.13 -17.17
C TYR A 71 -17.13 17.15 -17.78
N TYR A 72 -17.81 18.28 -17.71
CA TYR A 72 -19.16 18.40 -18.23
C TYR A 72 -19.42 19.75 -18.87
N VAL A 73 -20.29 19.76 -19.88
CA VAL A 73 -20.81 20.98 -20.54
C VAL A 73 -22.29 21.09 -20.22
N LEU A 74 -22.74 22.29 -19.85
CA LEU A 74 -24.15 22.54 -19.53
C LEU A 74 -24.96 22.89 -20.80
N ASN A 75 -26.22 22.47 -20.82
CA ASN A 75 -27.25 23.03 -21.71
C ASN A 75 -27.68 24.39 -21.13
N GLN A 76 -27.55 25.46 -21.91
CA GLN A 76 -27.79 26.84 -21.45
C GLN A 76 -29.24 27.11 -20.99
N ASP A 77 -30.18 26.24 -21.36
CA ASP A 77 -31.62 26.43 -21.11
C ASP A 77 -32.12 25.82 -19.80
N ASN A 78 -31.35 24.95 -19.12
CA ASN A 78 -31.81 24.27 -17.90
C ASN A 78 -30.62 23.87 -16.99
N PRO A 79 -30.16 24.75 -16.07
CA PRO A 79 -29.05 24.41 -15.18
C PRO A 79 -29.46 23.31 -14.19
N PRO A 80 -28.53 22.43 -13.78
CA PRO A 80 -28.81 21.39 -12.80
C PRO A 80 -29.28 22.00 -11.47
N ASP A 81 -30.25 21.32 -10.83
CA ASP A 81 -30.84 21.68 -9.53
C ASP A 81 -29.78 21.83 -8.43
N GLY A 82 -30.11 22.54 -7.34
CA GLY A 82 -29.20 22.88 -6.24
C GLY A 82 -28.59 21.71 -5.46
N ALA A 83 -28.93 20.46 -5.81
CA ALA A 83 -28.21 19.28 -5.34
C ALA A 83 -26.85 19.16 -6.06
N THR A 84 -25.79 18.78 -5.34
CA THR A 84 -24.47 18.66 -5.99
C THR A 84 -24.49 17.52 -7.01
N LEU A 85 -23.89 17.71 -8.19
CA LEU A 85 -23.79 16.66 -9.24
C LEU A 85 -23.24 15.33 -8.69
N SER A 86 -22.31 15.41 -7.74
CA SER A 86 -21.74 14.27 -7.02
C SER A 86 -22.75 13.49 -6.18
N GLU A 87 -23.81 14.11 -5.66
CA GLU A 87 -24.88 13.42 -4.93
C GLU A 87 -25.83 12.69 -5.89
N GLN A 88 -26.15 13.30 -7.03
CA GLN A 88 -26.97 12.66 -8.06
C GLN A 88 -26.29 11.41 -8.62
N LEU A 89 -24.98 11.48 -8.90
CA LEU A 89 -24.21 10.30 -9.33
C LEU A 89 -24.23 9.16 -8.31
N ARG A 90 -24.25 9.45 -7.00
CA ARG A 90 -24.28 8.41 -5.94
C ARG A 90 -25.61 7.66 -5.86
N GLN A 91 -26.68 8.22 -6.44
CA GLN A 91 -27.96 7.51 -6.48
C GLN A 91 -27.93 6.35 -7.48
N THR A 92 -27.03 6.40 -8.46
CA THR A 92 -26.95 5.44 -9.57
C THR A 92 -25.63 4.68 -9.63
N LEU A 93 -24.54 5.24 -9.09
CA LEU A 93 -23.20 4.67 -9.14
C LEU A 93 -22.67 4.34 -7.74
N PRO A 94 -21.89 3.25 -7.60
CA PRO A 94 -21.09 3.02 -6.40
C PRO A 94 -20.12 4.17 -6.12
N ASP A 95 -19.81 4.42 -4.84
CA ASP A 95 -18.96 5.53 -4.40
C ASP A 95 -17.58 5.59 -5.09
N TYR A 96 -16.99 4.45 -5.46
CA TYR A 96 -15.68 4.39 -6.11
C TYR A 96 -15.70 4.80 -7.59
N MET A 97 -16.88 4.86 -8.23
CA MET A 97 -17.07 5.31 -9.61
C MET A 97 -17.40 6.81 -9.70
N VAL A 98 -17.75 7.45 -8.59
CA VAL A 98 -18.07 8.88 -8.58
C VAL A 98 -16.78 9.69 -8.71
N PRO A 99 -16.64 10.59 -9.71
CA PRO A 99 -15.45 11.43 -9.86
C PRO A 99 -15.16 12.25 -8.60
N GLN A 100 -13.86 12.38 -8.28
CA GLN A 100 -13.42 13.17 -7.12
C GLN A 100 -13.51 14.67 -7.38
N THR A 101 -13.38 15.06 -8.65
CA THR A 101 -13.54 16.44 -9.09
C THR A 101 -14.44 16.49 -10.33
N LEU A 102 -15.33 17.47 -10.35
CA LEU A 102 -16.21 17.75 -11.48
C LEU A 102 -15.92 19.15 -12.00
N VAL A 103 -15.50 19.25 -13.27
CA VAL A 103 -15.08 20.50 -13.90
C VAL A 103 -16.08 20.88 -14.98
N GLN A 104 -16.72 22.04 -14.80
CA GLN A 104 -17.55 22.62 -15.84
C GLN A 104 -16.66 23.17 -16.97
N MET A 105 -17.02 22.90 -18.21
CA MET A 105 -16.39 23.44 -19.40
C MET A 105 -17.43 24.13 -20.29
N ASP A 106 -17.01 25.17 -21.00
CA ASP A 106 -17.86 25.80 -22.03
C ASP A 106 -17.99 24.92 -23.28
N SER A 107 -16.90 24.20 -23.63
CA SER A 107 -16.87 23.22 -24.71
C SER A 107 -15.70 22.26 -24.50
N PHE A 108 -15.80 21.06 -25.08
CA PHE A 108 -14.69 20.10 -25.04
C PHE A 108 -13.66 20.34 -26.15
N PRO A 109 -12.36 20.22 -25.85
CA PRO A 109 -11.32 20.36 -26.85
C PRO A 109 -11.40 19.22 -27.87
N LEU A 110 -11.30 19.58 -29.16
CA LEU A 110 -11.32 18.64 -30.27
C LEU A 110 -9.99 18.69 -31.03
N THR A 111 -9.53 17.52 -31.48
CA THR A 111 -8.44 17.35 -32.43
C THR A 111 -8.83 17.88 -33.82
N SER A 112 -7.85 18.03 -34.72
CA SER A 112 -8.08 18.40 -36.13
C SER A 112 -9.03 17.47 -36.89
N ASN A 113 -9.24 16.25 -36.38
CA ASN A 113 -10.19 15.26 -36.93
C ASN A 113 -11.56 15.28 -36.22
N ALA A 114 -11.89 16.34 -35.48
CA ALA A 114 -13.14 16.50 -34.72
C ALA A 114 -13.39 15.41 -33.64
N LYS A 115 -12.35 14.70 -33.21
CA LYS A 115 -12.40 13.78 -32.04
C LYS A 115 -11.97 14.50 -30.77
N LEU A 116 -12.46 14.09 -29.61
CA LEU A 116 -12.03 14.61 -28.31
C LEU A 116 -10.51 14.55 -28.14
N ASP A 117 -9.91 15.69 -27.82
CA ASP A 117 -8.50 15.76 -27.45
C ASP A 117 -8.37 15.61 -25.93
N LYS A 118 -8.38 14.36 -25.45
CA LYS A 118 -8.28 14.01 -24.01
C LYS A 118 -7.04 14.63 -23.33
N LYS A 119 -5.99 14.99 -24.09
CA LYS A 119 -4.74 15.59 -23.57
C LYS A 119 -4.85 17.11 -23.37
N ALA A 120 -5.77 17.76 -24.07
CA ALA A 120 -5.99 19.20 -23.98
C ALA A 120 -7.00 19.57 -22.87
N PHE A 121 -7.58 18.59 -22.17
CA PHE A 121 -8.43 18.86 -21.01
C PHE A 121 -7.59 19.46 -19.87
N PRO A 122 -8.04 20.56 -19.26
CA PRO A 122 -7.30 21.19 -18.17
C PRO A 122 -7.17 20.24 -16.99
N ASP A 123 -6.08 20.37 -16.23
CA ASP A 123 -5.99 19.64 -14.97
C ASP A 123 -7.02 20.19 -13.99
N PRO A 124 -7.76 19.30 -13.30
CA PRO A 124 -8.79 19.73 -12.38
C PRO A 124 -8.12 20.38 -11.18
N GLU A 125 -8.35 21.68 -10.99
CA GLU A 125 -8.03 22.31 -9.72
C GLU A 125 -8.93 21.69 -8.64
N PRO A 126 -8.40 21.35 -7.46
CA PRO A 126 -9.22 20.87 -6.37
C PRO A 126 -10.26 21.96 -6.06
N ASP A 127 -11.53 21.66 -6.36
CA ASP A 127 -12.65 22.58 -6.18
C ASP A 127 -13.02 22.68 -4.70
N THR A 128 -12.05 23.06 -3.87
CA THR A 128 -12.19 23.27 -2.43
C THR A 128 -12.96 24.55 -2.13
N GLU A 129 -12.96 25.52 -3.05
CA GLU A 129 -13.67 26.79 -2.85
C GLU A 129 -15.17 26.72 -3.15
N LYS A 130 -15.63 25.88 -4.09
CA LYS A 130 -17.07 25.79 -4.41
C LYS A 130 -17.84 24.78 -3.57
N ASN A 131 -17.17 23.84 -2.90
CA ASN A 131 -17.79 22.93 -1.93
C ASN A 131 -17.51 23.37 -0.49
N GLY A 132 -18.03 24.53 -0.08
CA GLY A 132 -18.24 24.86 1.34
C GLY A 132 -17.06 24.57 2.28
N TYR A 133 -15.84 25.00 1.92
CA TYR A 133 -14.67 24.87 2.79
C TYR A 133 -14.98 25.36 4.20
N ALA A 134 -14.87 24.45 5.17
CA ALA A 134 -15.03 24.75 6.58
C ALA A 134 -13.65 24.70 7.25
N ALA A 135 -13.18 25.84 7.73
CA ALA A 135 -11.89 25.95 8.41
C ALA A 135 -11.89 25.18 9.75
N PRO A 136 -10.72 24.68 10.20
CA PRO A 136 -10.54 24.15 11.54
C PRO A 136 -11.03 25.09 12.64
N GLN A 137 -11.69 24.53 13.66
CA GLN A 137 -12.28 25.28 14.78
C GLN A 137 -11.64 24.94 16.13
N ASN A 138 -10.74 23.95 16.17
CA ASN A 138 -9.97 23.57 17.35
C ASN A 138 -8.64 22.90 16.96
N GLU A 139 -7.73 22.79 17.93
CA GLU A 139 -6.38 22.24 17.75
C GLU A 139 -6.37 20.80 17.19
N ALA A 140 -7.32 19.95 17.63
CA ALA A 140 -7.43 18.59 17.10
C ALA A 140 -7.82 18.59 15.62
N GLN A 141 -8.78 19.45 15.22
CA GLN A 141 -9.15 19.60 13.80
C GLN A 141 -8.00 20.16 12.97
N GLU A 142 -7.24 21.14 13.49
CA GLU A 142 -6.06 21.69 12.82
C GLU A 142 -5.02 20.60 12.57
N THR A 143 -4.73 19.81 13.60
CA THR A 143 -3.78 18.69 13.54
C THR A 143 -4.22 17.64 12.52
N ILE A 144 -5.50 17.23 12.56
CA ILE A 144 -6.05 16.24 11.62
C ILE A 144 -5.98 16.76 10.18
N CYS A 145 -6.44 17.99 9.93
CA CYS A 145 -6.43 18.58 8.59
C CYS A 145 -4.99 18.68 8.06
N SER A 146 -4.03 19.13 8.88
CA SER A 146 -2.62 19.19 8.49
C SER A 146 -2.07 17.83 8.07
N ILE A 147 -2.30 16.79 8.88
CA ILE A 147 -1.85 15.42 8.58
C ILE A 147 -2.49 14.91 7.28
N TRP A 148 -3.76 15.21 7.04
CA TRP A 148 -4.44 14.80 5.82
C TRP A 148 -3.88 15.51 4.60
N GLN A 149 -3.57 16.81 4.69
CA GLN A 149 -2.92 17.55 3.60
C GLN A 149 -1.58 16.91 3.22
N GLU A 150 -0.76 16.56 4.21
CA GLU A 150 0.54 15.90 3.97
C GLU A 150 0.40 14.51 3.34
N VAL A 151 -0.54 13.70 3.85
CA VAL A 151 -0.73 12.32 3.41
C VAL A 151 -1.32 12.29 2.00
N LEU A 152 -2.32 13.12 1.74
CA LEU A 152 -3.07 13.14 0.49
C LEU A 152 -2.41 14.01 -0.59
N GLY A 153 -1.48 14.89 -0.22
CA GLY A 153 -0.86 15.85 -1.13
C GLY A 153 -1.86 16.87 -1.67
N ILE A 154 -2.83 17.30 -0.85
CA ILE A 154 -3.86 18.26 -1.22
C ILE A 154 -3.88 19.42 -0.23
N THR A 155 -4.21 20.63 -0.69
CA THR A 155 -4.35 21.80 0.16
C THR A 155 -5.34 22.77 -0.49
N PRO A 156 -6.32 23.32 0.25
CA PRO A 156 -6.62 23.06 1.68
C PRO A 156 -7.42 21.76 1.92
N VAL A 157 -7.44 21.28 3.17
CA VAL A 157 -8.42 20.27 3.67
C VAL A 157 -9.34 20.95 4.70
N GLY A 158 -10.65 20.87 4.47
CA GLY A 158 -11.67 21.38 5.38
C GLY A 158 -12.16 20.34 6.39
N ILE A 159 -12.77 20.80 7.48
CA ILE A 159 -13.21 19.91 8.58
C ILE A 159 -14.39 19.00 8.23
N THR A 160 -15.10 19.28 7.14
CA THR A 160 -16.21 18.48 6.62
C THR A 160 -15.80 17.58 5.47
N ASP A 161 -14.54 17.64 5.02
CA ASP A 161 -14.07 16.82 3.90
C ASP A 161 -14.05 15.35 4.30
N ASP A 162 -14.55 14.50 3.41
CA ASP A 162 -14.50 13.05 3.58
C ASP A 162 -13.18 12.51 3.04
N PHE A 163 -12.38 11.88 3.90
CA PHE A 163 -11.04 11.34 3.59
C PHE A 163 -10.98 10.57 2.27
N PHE A 164 -11.95 9.69 2.03
CA PHE A 164 -11.95 8.79 0.88
C PHE A 164 -12.44 9.49 -0.38
N ARG A 165 -13.30 10.50 -0.22
CA ARG A 165 -13.78 11.35 -1.34
C ARG A 165 -12.67 12.25 -1.86
N ILE A 166 -11.80 12.77 -0.99
CA ILE A 166 -10.73 13.71 -1.41
C ILE A 166 -9.43 13.03 -1.86
N GLY A 167 -9.37 11.70 -1.84
CA GLY A 167 -8.23 10.96 -2.41
C GLY A 167 -7.77 9.75 -1.59
N GLY A 168 -8.23 9.63 -0.34
CA GLY A 168 -7.84 8.57 0.58
C GLY A 168 -8.15 7.15 0.07
N ASN A 169 -7.27 6.22 0.43
CA ASN A 169 -7.41 4.79 0.21
C ASN A 169 -6.90 4.06 1.47
N SER A 170 -6.95 2.72 1.50
CA SER A 170 -6.56 1.95 2.68
C SER A 170 -5.11 2.19 3.13
N ILE A 171 -4.17 2.35 2.19
CA ILE A 171 -2.75 2.61 2.50
C ILE A 171 -2.59 4.00 3.12
N LEU A 172 -3.19 5.01 2.50
CA LEU A 172 -3.18 6.38 3.01
C LEU A 172 -3.92 6.48 4.35
N ALA A 173 -4.98 5.69 4.57
CA ALA A 173 -5.70 5.63 5.82
C ALA A 173 -4.83 5.07 6.96
N ILE A 174 -4.04 4.02 6.70
CA ILE A 174 -3.06 3.48 7.66
C ILE A 174 -2.00 4.53 8.02
N GLN A 175 -1.45 5.22 7.03
CA GLN A 175 -0.46 6.28 7.26
C GLN A 175 -1.05 7.44 8.06
N ALA A 176 -2.23 7.91 7.68
CA ALA A 176 -2.94 8.98 8.38
C ALA A 176 -3.28 8.56 9.82
N SER A 177 -3.78 7.34 10.04
CA SER A 177 -4.13 6.86 11.38
C SER A 177 -2.91 6.76 12.29
N HIS A 178 -1.76 6.28 11.79
CA HIS A 178 -0.51 6.24 12.55
C HIS A 178 0.01 7.64 12.89
N ARG A 179 0.03 8.57 11.93
CA ARG A 179 0.46 9.96 12.16
C ARG A 179 -0.46 10.68 13.13
N MET A 180 -1.77 10.55 12.95
CA MET A 180 -2.77 11.10 13.86
C MET A 180 -2.59 10.51 15.26
N SER A 181 -2.35 9.20 15.37
CA SER A 181 -2.18 8.57 16.67
C SER A 181 -0.99 9.12 17.45
N THR A 182 0.09 9.40 16.72
CA THR A 182 1.31 9.98 17.28
C THR A 182 1.09 11.44 17.68
N ALA A 183 0.54 12.26 16.78
CA ALA A 183 0.39 13.70 16.98
C ALA A 183 -0.68 14.06 18.03
N LEU A 184 -1.75 13.27 18.13
CA LEU A 184 -2.86 13.49 19.05
C LEU A 184 -2.69 12.74 20.38
N GLU A 185 -1.63 11.95 20.52
CA GLU A 185 -1.40 11.04 21.65
C GLU A 185 -2.63 10.17 21.99
N TYR A 186 -3.33 9.70 20.94
CA TYR A 186 -4.57 8.94 21.03
C TYR A 186 -4.55 7.80 20.01
N GLU A 187 -4.97 6.58 20.35
CA GLU A 187 -5.02 5.49 19.37
C GLU A 187 -6.14 5.72 18.33
N VAL A 188 -5.79 6.29 17.18
CA VAL A 188 -6.70 6.41 16.03
C VAL A 188 -6.53 5.17 15.17
N LYS A 189 -7.52 4.30 15.17
CA LYS A 189 -7.51 3.07 14.36
C LYS A 189 -7.89 3.40 12.93
N VAL A 190 -7.44 2.58 12.00
CA VAL A 190 -7.87 2.68 10.59
C VAL A 190 -9.38 2.59 10.47
N ALA A 191 -10.01 1.73 11.27
CA ALA A 191 -11.47 1.59 11.32
C ALA A 191 -12.19 2.89 11.71
N ASP A 192 -11.55 3.76 12.50
CA ASP A 192 -12.13 5.04 12.91
C ASP A 192 -12.25 6.00 11.72
N LEU A 193 -11.29 6.00 10.78
CA LEU A 193 -11.40 6.82 9.57
C LEU A 193 -12.57 6.37 8.67
N PHE A 194 -12.87 5.06 8.63
CA PHE A 194 -14.02 4.55 7.87
C PHE A 194 -15.36 4.91 8.51
N ARG A 195 -15.39 5.00 9.85
CA ARG A 195 -16.59 5.34 10.62
C ARG A 195 -16.82 6.85 10.71
N TYR A 196 -15.76 7.60 10.95
CA TYR A 196 -15.72 9.05 11.12
C TYR A 196 -14.90 9.63 9.98
N LYS A 197 -15.57 9.87 8.85
CA LYS A 197 -14.91 10.12 7.58
C LYS A 197 -14.36 11.53 7.42
N SER A 198 -14.63 12.44 8.36
CA SER A 198 -14.21 13.84 8.31
C SER A 198 -13.44 14.28 9.56
N PRO A 199 -12.58 15.32 9.46
CA PRO A 199 -11.83 15.83 10.61
C PRO A 199 -12.73 16.27 11.77
N ALA A 200 -13.90 16.85 11.50
CA ALA A 200 -14.88 17.20 12.53
C ALA A 200 -15.40 15.97 13.29
N GLN A 201 -15.79 14.92 12.56
CA GLN A 201 -16.28 13.68 13.17
C GLN A 201 -15.21 12.96 13.99
N LEU A 202 -13.96 12.93 13.50
CA LEU A 202 -12.82 12.37 14.23
C LEU A 202 -12.54 13.17 15.50
N SER A 203 -12.50 14.50 15.40
CA SER A 203 -12.33 15.40 16.55
C SER A 203 -13.40 15.16 17.64
N ASP A 204 -14.65 14.95 17.25
CA ASP A 204 -15.73 14.65 18.20
C ASP A 204 -15.65 13.25 18.82
N MET A 205 -15.13 12.27 18.09
CA MET A 205 -14.85 10.94 18.63
C MET A 205 -13.77 11.01 19.72
N LEU A 206 -12.68 11.77 19.49
CA LEU A 206 -11.57 11.90 20.44
C LEU A 206 -12.00 12.44 21.81
N LYS A 207 -13.09 13.19 21.88
CA LYS A 207 -13.63 13.74 23.13
C LYS A 207 -14.30 12.68 24.03
N LYS A 208 -14.67 11.51 23.47
CA LYS A 208 -15.57 10.55 24.14
C LYS A 208 -14.86 9.39 24.84
N ASP A 209 -13.63 9.07 24.48
CA ASP A 209 -12.93 7.89 25.01
C ASP A 209 -11.82 8.26 26.00
N ALA A 210 -11.89 7.64 27.18
CA ALA A 210 -10.88 7.77 28.21
C ALA A 210 -9.59 7.03 27.81
N ARG A 211 -8.45 7.69 28.02
CA ARG A 211 -7.11 7.24 27.64
C ARG A 211 -6.75 5.89 28.31
N ILE A 212 -6.48 4.86 27.52
CA ILE A 212 -5.67 3.71 27.96
C ILE A 212 -4.27 3.91 27.40
N LYS A 213 -3.32 4.33 28.25
CA LYS A 213 -1.92 4.42 27.88
C LYS A 213 -1.29 3.03 28.01
N ILE A 214 -1.08 2.34 26.89
CA ILE A 214 -0.31 1.10 26.87
C ILE A 214 1.16 1.45 27.07
N VAL A 215 1.72 1.07 28.22
CA VAL A 215 3.13 1.30 28.53
C VAL A 215 3.96 0.17 27.93
N LYS A 216 5.04 0.51 27.24
CA LYS A 216 6.01 -0.48 26.77
C LYS A 216 6.62 -1.19 27.98
N THR A 217 6.45 -2.51 28.04
CA THR A 217 7.14 -3.36 29.02
C THR A 217 8.41 -3.95 28.40
N SER A 218 9.43 -4.22 29.22
CA SER A 218 10.59 -5.01 28.85
C SER A 218 10.52 -6.33 29.62
N ALA A 219 10.32 -7.43 28.91
CA ALA A 219 10.36 -8.77 29.47
C ALA A 219 11.31 -9.65 28.64
N PRO A 220 12.09 -10.54 29.27
CA PRO A 220 13.00 -11.43 28.54
C PRO A 220 12.27 -12.49 27.71
N SER A 221 11.00 -12.76 28.04
CA SER A 221 10.09 -13.59 27.27
C SER A 221 8.71 -12.95 27.15
N ALA A 222 7.97 -13.31 26.10
CA ALA A 222 6.62 -12.83 25.83
C ALA A 222 5.73 -13.98 25.34
N VAL A 223 4.43 -13.88 25.64
CA VAL A 223 3.44 -14.77 25.03
C VAL A 223 3.37 -14.54 23.52
N LEU A 224 3.08 -15.59 22.77
CA LEU A 224 2.90 -15.48 21.33
C LEU A 224 1.67 -14.63 20.99
N SER A 225 1.77 -13.86 19.91
CA SER A 225 0.58 -13.31 19.26
C SER A 225 -0.26 -14.44 18.67
N PHE A 226 -1.56 -14.22 18.46
CA PHE A 226 -2.45 -15.23 17.86
C PHE A 226 -1.96 -15.76 16.50
N ALA A 227 -1.31 -14.90 15.71
CA ALA A 227 -0.74 -15.30 14.42
C ALA A 227 0.46 -16.24 14.61
N GLN A 228 1.35 -15.93 15.57
CA GLN A 228 2.49 -16.78 15.90
C GLN A 228 2.04 -18.10 16.54
N GLU A 229 1.05 -18.07 17.44
CA GLU A 229 0.51 -19.26 18.10
C GLU A 229 -0.07 -20.26 17.09
N ARG A 230 -0.82 -19.76 16.09
CA ARG A 230 -1.32 -20.60 14.99
C ARG A 230 -0.20 -21.28 14.21
N LEU A 231 0.83 -20.52 13.82
CA LEU A 231 1.95 -21.07 13.04
C LEU A 231 2.78 -22.05 13.87
N TRP A 232 3.04 -21.72 15.14
CA TRP A 232 3.73 -22.59 16.07
C TRP A 232 2.97 -23.91 16.29
N PHE A 233 1.65 -23.86 16.43
CA PHE A 233 0.82 -25.07 16.52
C PHE A 233 0.95 -25.96 15.28
N ILE A 234 0.94 -25.36 14.08
CA ILE A 234 1.11 -26.11 12.82
C ILE A 234 2.49 -26.77 12.79
N GLU A 235 3.56 -26.04 13.12
CA GLU A 235 4.92 -26.59 13.17
C GLU A 235 5.05 -27.76 14.17
N GLN A 236 4.48 -27.63 15.38
CA GLN A 236 4.46 -28.71 16.36
C GLN A 236 3.68 -29.93 15.87
N TYR A 237 2.59 -29.73 15.14
CA TYR A 237 1.77 -30.80 14.58
C TYR A 237 2.44 -31.52 13.41
N GLU A 238 3.07 -30.77 12.49
CA GLU A 238 3.67 -31.31 11.28
C GLU A 238 5.09 -31.87 11.49
N GLN A 239 5.75 -31.54 12.61
CA GLN A 239 7.08 -32.02 12.99
C GLN A 239 8.19 -31.66 11.98
N GLY A 240 8.22 -30.39 11.56
CA GLY A 240 9.32 -29.81 10.77
C GLY A 240 9.06 -29.84 9.27
N THR A 241 8.27 -28.89 8.77
CA THR A 241 8.05 -28.66 7.34
C THR A 241 8.73 -27.38 6.89
N ASN A 242 8.86 -27.21 5.58
CA ASN A 242 9.38 -25.99 4.97
C ASN A 242 8.26 -25.13 4.34
N THR A 243 7.01 -25.49 4.61
CA THR A 243 5.81 -24.87 4.02
C THR A 243 5.75 -23.37 4.30
N TYR A 244 6.29 -22.94 5.44
CA TYR A 244 6.31 -21.55 5.89
C TYR A 244 7.68 -20.89 5.78
N ASN A 245 8.61 -21.48 5.03
CA ASN A 245 9.84 -20.79 4.64
C ASN A 245 9.53 -19.68 3.64
N MET A 246 10.18 -18.54 3.80
CA MET A 246 10.10 -17.37 2.93
C MET A 246 11.50 -17.05 2.39
N PRO A 247 11.98 -17.81 1.38
CA PRO A 247 13.31 -17.63 0.82
C PRO A 247 13.35 -16.42 -0.12
N MET A 248 14.38 -15.58 0.05
CA MET A 248 14.76 -14.53 -0.89
C MET A 248 16.20 -14.78 -1.35
N VAL A 249 16.39 -14.87 -2.66
CA VAL A 249 17.71 -15.07 -3.28
C VAL A 249 18.06 -13.86 -4.13
N PHE A 250 19.20 -13.26 -3.84
CA PHE A 250 19.72 -12.10 -4.57
C PHE A 250 21.01 -12.48 -5.28
N GLU A 251 21.08 -12.20 -6.59
CA GLU A 251 22.35 -12.21 -7.31
C GLU A 251 23.05 -10.87 -7.09
N LEU A 252 24.26 -10.91 -6.56
CA LEU A 252 25.04 -9.71 -6.24
C LEU A 252 25.86 -9.29 -7.46
N ALA A 253 25.93 -7.98 -7.70
CA ALA A 253 26.80 -7.44 -8.73
C ALA A 253 28.27 -7.68 -8.40
N GLU A 254 29.12 -7.74 -9.43
CA GLU A 254 30.56 -7.85 -9.26
C GLU A 254 31.11 -6.66 -8.43
N GLY A 255 32.03 -6.94 -7.51
CA GLY A 255 32.59 -5.92 -6.61
C GLY A 255 31.70 -5.49 -5.45
N THR A 256 30.54 -6.15 -5.24
CA THR A 256 29.69 -5.92 -4.07
C THR A 256 30.46 -6.15 -2.76
N ASP A 257 30.33 -5.21 -1.83
CA ASP A 257 30.91 -5.31 -0.49
C ASP A 257 30.12 -6.30 0.40
N ILE A 258 30.60 -7.55 0.45
CA ILE A 258 30.02 -8.63 1.25
C ILE A 258 30.04 -8.29 2.75
N GLU A 259 31.10 -7.66 3.25
CA GLU A 259 31.24 -7.33 4.67
C GLU A 259 30.32 -6.17 5.07
N GLY A 260 30.13 -5.20 4.17
CA GLY A 260 29.10 -4.17 4.32
C GLY A 260 27.69 -4.74 4.43
N ILE A 261 27.35 -5.74 3.60
CA ILE A 261 26.05 -6.45 3.69
C ILE A 261 25.93 -7.22 5.00
N ARG A 262 26.98 -7.96 5.40
CA ARG A 262 27.02 -8.69 6.68
C ARG A 262 26.76 -7.74 7.86
N TYR A 263 27.40 -6.58 7.85
CA TYR A 263 27.17 -5.54 8.85
C TYR A 263 25.73 -5.03 8.85
N ALA A 264 25.16 -4.75 7.68
CA ALA A 264 23.78 -4.29 7.54
C ALA A 264 22.76 -5.33 8.06
N LEU A 265 22.93 -6.60 7.71
CA LEU A 265 22.11 -7.71 8.23
C LEU A 265 22.19 -7.80 9.76
N GLY A 266 23.40 -7.68 10.32
CA GLY A 266 23.60 -7.61 11.77
C GLY A 266 22.85 -6.44 12.42
N LYS A 267 22.80 -5.26 11.78
CA LYS A 267 22.03 -4.10 12.28
C LYS A 267 20.52 -4.29 12.21
N ILE A 268 20.02 -4.93 11.15
CA ILE A 268 18.60 -5.30 11.04
C ILE A 268 18.24 -6.26 12.18
N MET A 269 19.03 -7.30 12.41
CA MET A 269 18.77 -8.25 13.50
C MET A 269 18.86 -7.61 14.89
N GLN A 270 19.80 -6.68 15.12
CA GLN A 270 19.86 -5.92 16.38
C GLN A 270 18.60 -5.08 16.62
N ARG A 271 18.06 -4.46 15.56
CA ARG A 271 16.88 -3.60 15.62
C ARG A 271 15.59 -4.38 15.84
N HIS A 272 15.45 -5.55 15.25
CA HIS A 272 14.20 -6.33 15.23
C HIS A 272 14.32 -7.57 16.12
N GLU A 273 13.82 -7.46 17.36
CA GLU A 273 13.85 -8.53 18.38
C GLU A 273 13.29 -9.86 17.86
N VAL A 274 12.23 -9.82 17.05
CA VAL A 274 11.57 -11.00 16.50
C VAL A 274 12.50 -11.89 15.66
N LEU A 275 13.50 -11.32 14.98
CA LEU A 275 14.45 -12.07 14.15
C LEU A 275 15.49 -12.82 14.98
N ARG A 276 15.65 -12.48 16.26
CA ARG A 276 16.60 -13.08 17.20
C ARG A 276 15.88 -13.68 18.40
N SER A 277 14.66 -14.18 18.14
CA SER A 277 13.85 -14.88 19.12
C SER A 277 13.61 -16.32 18.72
N THR A 278 13.74 -17.24 19.67
CA THR A 278 13.23 -18.61 19.56
C THR A 278 11.80 -18.67 20.09
N ILE A 279 11.11 -19.76 19.75
CA ILE A 279 9.78 -20.09 20.22
C ILE A 279 9.86 -21.37 21.05
N GLU A 280 9.91 -21.20 22.36
CA GLU A 280 10.08 -22.27 23.35
C GLU A 280 8.74 -22.63 24.00
N GLN A 281 8.69 -23.77 24.70
CA GLN A 281 7.55 -24.12 25.56
C GLN A 281 7.89 -23.76 27.01
N ASP A 282 6.96 -23.10 27.69
CA ASP A 282 7.05 -22.89 29.13
C ASP A 282 6.60 -24.14 29.93
N ASP A 283 6.67 -24.04 31.25
CA ASP A 283 6.26 -25.11 32.17
C ASP A 283 4.77 -25.51 32.03
N GLN A 284 3.94 -24.66 31.42
CA GLN A 284 2.51 -24.87 31.18
C GLN A 284 2.23 -25.37 29.76
N GLN A 285 3.25 -25.75 28.99
CA GLN A 285 3.15 -26.18 27.59
C GLN A 285 2.65 -25.07 26.66
N GLN A 286 2.78 -23.81 27.05
CA GLN A 286 2.46 -22.67 26.18
C GLN A 286 3.68 -22.25 25.39
N GLY A 287 3.47 -21.90 24.12
CA GLY A 287 4.52 -21.29 23.31
C GLY A 287 4.86 -19.90 23.85
N ILE A 288 6.14 -19.63 24.04
CA ILE A 288 6.68 -18.35 24.46
C ILE A 288 7.80 -17.91 23.51
N GLN A 289 7.86 -16.61 23.23
CA GLN A 289 8.96 -16.00 22.51
C GLN A 289 10.08 -15.70 23.49
N VAL A 290 11.29 -16.21 23.24
CA VAL A 290 12.48 -15.98 24.07
C VAL A 290 13.47 -15.14 23.29
N LEU A 291 13.91 -14.01 23.85
CA LEU A 291 14.82 -13.09 23.19
C LEU A 291 16.29 -13.46 23.43
N HIS A 292 17.08 -13.46 22.36
CA HIS A 292 18.51 -13.75 22.42
C HIS A 292 19.36 -12.59 21.92
N HIS A 293 20.66 -12.63 22.22
CA HIS A 293 21.62 -11.57 21.90
C HIS A 293 22.80 -12.03 21.04
N GLU A 294 22.84 -13.31 20.64
CA GLU A 294 23.90 -13.82 19.78
C GLU A 294 23.79 -13.21 18.36
N PRO A 295 24.94 -12.97 17.69
CA PRO A 295 24.94 -12.39 16.36
C PRO A 295 24.41 -13.36 15.31
N LEU A 296 23.94 -12.82 14.19
CA LEU A 296 23.57 -13.61 13.02
C LEU A 296 24.82 -14.25 12.43
N ASP A 297 24.78 -15.56 12.20
CA ASP A 297 25.77 -16.21 11.35
C ASP A 297 25.41 -16.02 9.87
N THR A 298 26.37 -15.54 9.09
CA THR A 298 26.23 -15.26 7.66
C THR A 298 27.43 -15.80 6.88
N GLY A 299 27.66 -17.11 6.91
CA GLY A 299 28.81 -17.73 6.24
C GLY A 299 28.88 -17.46 4.72
N LEU A 300 30.09 -17.56 4.16
CA LEU A 300 30.36 -17.62 2.72
C LEU A 300 30.76 -19.05 2.35
N VAL A 301 30.06 -19.64 1.37
CA VAL A 301 30.38 -20.95 0.82
C VAL A 301 30.95 -20.77 -0.58
N LEU A 302 32.15 -21.30 -0.81
CA LEU A 302 32.78 -21.36 -2.14
C LEU A 302 32.41 -22.68 -2.82
N LEU A 303 31.99 -22.61 -4.08
CA LEU A 303 31.47 -23.74 -4.84
C LEU A 303 32.15 -23.85 -6.20
N ALA A 304 32.40 -25.07 -6.67
CA ALA A 304 33.21 -25.31 -7.86
C ALA A 304 32.48 -24.89 -9.14
N ASP A 305 31.18 -25.17 -9.22
CA ASP A 305 30.36 -24.92 -10.41
C ASP A 305 28.90 -24.54 -10.10
N GLU A 306 28.18 -24.09 -11.14
CA GLU A 306 26.79 -23.67 -11.02
C GLU A 306 25.83 -24.80 -10.64
N LYS A 307 26.17 -26.05 -10.94
CA LYS A 307 25.31 -27.19 -10.62
C LYS A 307 25.36 -27.44 -9.11
N GLU A 308 26.55 -27.40 -8.52
CA GLU A 308 26.74 -27.48 -7.07
C GLU A 308 26.06 -26.30 -6.36
N LEU A 309 26.26 -25.09 -6.88
CA LEU A 309 25.60 -23.87 -6.37
C LEU A 309 24.08 -23.98 -6.34
N ASN A 310 23.47 -24.44 -7.43
CA ASN A 310 22.02 -24.63 -7.48
C ASN A 310 21.55 -25.75 -6.53
N ALA A 311 22.33 -26.82 -6.37
CA ALA A 311 21.98 -27.91 -5.46
C ALA A 311 22.00 -27.46 -3.99
N VAL A 312 23.10 -26.84 -3.55
CA VAL A 312 23.29 -26.39 -2.16
C VAL A 312 22.27 -25.31 -1.79
N ILE A 313 22.03 -24.33 -2.66
CA ILE A 313 21.03 -23.28 -2.34
C ILE A 313 19.62 -23.85 -2.28
N THR A 314 19.28 -24.83 -3.13
CA THR A 314 17.97 -25.49 -3.09
C THR A 314 17.81 -26.28 -1.80
N GLU A 315 18.85 -26.95 -1.32
CA GLU A 315 18.83 -27.64 -0.03
C GLU A 315 18.62 -26.66 1.13
N ASP A 316 19.38 -25.57 1.18
CA ASP A 316 19.28 -24.56 2.24
C ASP A 316 17.93 -23.80 2.25
N ILE A 317 17.32 -23.58 1.07
CA ILE A 317 15.97 -23.01 0.95
C ILE A 317 14.92 -23.93 1.58
N ASN A 318 15.07 -25.24 1.36
CA ASN A 318 14.09 -26.25 1.76
C ASN A 318 14.34 -26.81 3.15
N LEU A 319 15.43 -26.44 3.82
CA LEU A 319 15.74 -26.89 5.18
C LEU A 319 14.68 -26.35 6.16
N PRO A 320 13.91 -27.20 6.86
CA PRO A 320 12.92 -26.75 7.86
C PRO A 320 13.58 -25.98 9.00
N PHE A 321 12.84 -25.04 9.61
CA PHE A 321 13.29 -24.36 10.82
C PHE A 321 12.87 -25.14 12.08
N ASN A 322 13.79 -25.27 13.03
CA ASN A 322 13.54 -25.65 14.42
C ASN A 322 13.43 -24.40 15.29
N LEU A 323 12.24 -23.79 15.30
CA LEU A 323 11.97 -22.54 15.99
C LEU A 323 12.29 -22.56 17.50
N ALA A 324 12.41 -23.74 18.12
CA ALA A 324 12.75 -23.86 19.53
C ALA A 324 14.25 -23.62 19.82
N THR A 325 15.13 -23.83 18.84
CA THR A 325 16.58 -23.79 19.05
C THR A 325 17.33 -22.89 18.08
N GLU A 326 16.70 -22.46 17.00
CA GLU A 326 17.33 -21.58 16.02
C GLU A 326 16.51 -20.32 15.77
N TYR A 327 17.20 -19.28 15.29
CA TYR A 327 16.52 -18.07 14.85
C TYR A 327 15.70 -18.32 13.59
N PRO A 328 14.51 -17.71 13.47
CA PRO A 328 13.62 -17.82 12.31
C PRO A 328 14.14 -17.03 11.09
N ILE A 329 15.46 -16.94 10.95
CA ILE A 329 16.20 -16.34 9.86
C ILE A 329 17.52 -17.08 9.66
N ARG A 330 17.82 -17.44 8.42
CA ARG A 330 19.12 -17.95 7.98
C ARG A 330 19.64 -17.08 6.84
N THR A 331 20.92 -16.76 6.90
CA THR A 331 21.59 -15.98 5.85
C THR A 331 22.87 -16.67 5.41
N ARG A 332 23.14 -16.69 4.11
CA ARG A 332 24.33 -17.34 3.55
C ARG A 332 24.71 -16.69 2.23
N PHE A 333 26.00 -16.47 2.03
CA PHE A 333 26.55 -16.16 0.72
C PHE A 333 27.02 -17.44 0.03
N TYR A 334 26.78 -17.57 -1.26
CA TYR A 334 27.33 -18.62 -2.12
C TYR A 334 28.09 -17.97 -3.26
N GLN A 335 29.32 -18.37 -3.48
CA GLN A 335 30.14 -17.82 -4.55
C GLN A 335 30.81 -18.93 -5.34
N LEU A 336 30.80 -18.82 -6.67
CA LEU A 336 31.61 -19.71 -7.48
C LEU A 336 33.09 -19.40 -7.26
N GLU A 337 33.96 -20.42 -7.17
CA GLU A 337 35.41 -20.23 -6.98
C GLU A 337 36.05 -19.31 -8.03
N ASN A 338 35.48 -19.27 -9.24
CA ASN A 338 35.92 -18.38 -10.32
C ASN A 338 35.48 -16.91 -10.15
N GLY A 339 34.74 -16.58 -9.08
CA GLY A 339 34.28 -15.23 -8.73
C GLY A 339 33.16 -14.66 -9.58
N ARG A 340 32.73 -15.35 -10.65
CA ARG A 340 31.77 -14.79 -11.64
C ARG A 340 30.34 -14.66 -11.14
N LYS A 341 29.99 -15.35 -10.07
CA LYS A 341 28.62 -15.36 -9.54
C LYS A 341 28.66 -15.45 -8.02
N THR A 342 27.96 -14.52 -7.39
CA THR A 342 27.73 -14.52 -5.94
C THR A 342 26.25 -14.36 -5.68
N LEU A 343 25.68 -15.28 -4.90
CA LEU A 343 24.30 -15.23 -4.42
C LEU A 343 24.27 -14.96 -2.92
N LEU A 344 23.27 -14.22 -2.47
CA LEU A 344 22.88 -14.08 -1.07
C LEU A 344 21.51 -14.72 -0.88
N LEU A 345 21.42 -15.70 0.02
CA LEU A 345 20.17 -16.22 0.54
C LEU A 345 19.83 -15.50 1.85
N ILE A 346 18.60 -15.01 1.94
CA ILE A 346 17.95 -14.62 3.19
C ILE A 346 16.67 -15.46 3.26
N ASN A 347 16.67 -16.48 4.11
CA ASN A 347 15.51 -17.33 4.33
C ASN A 347 14.93 -17.02 5.70
N THR A 348 13.68 -16.58 5.76
CA THR A 348 12.97 -16.32 7.02
C THR A 348 11.81 -17.27 7.20
N HIS A 349 11.38 -17.52 8.43
CA HIS A 349 10.13 -18.23 8.68
C HIS A 349 8.95 -17.24 8.71
N HIS A 350 7.78 -17.64 8.19
CA HIS A 350 6.57 -16.78 8.15
C HIS A 350 6.09 -16.35 9.56
N ILE A 351 6.56 -17.01 10.62
CA ILE A 351 6.27 -16.62 12.01
C ILE A 351 6.86 -15.25 12.39
N VAL A 352 7.86 -14.75 11.65
CA VAL A 352 8.52 -13.46 11.91
C VAL A 352 8.49 -12.49 10.74
N SER A 353 7.98 -12.92 9.59
CA SER A 353 7.90 -12.08 8.38
C SER A 353 6.58 -12.31 7.66
N ASP A 354 6.09 -11.25 7.01
CA ASP A 354 4.93 -11.25 6.12
C ASP A 354 5.19 -10.33 4.93
N GLY A 355 4.21 -10.14 4.05
CA GLY A 355 4.37 -9.31 2.86
C GLY A 355 4.55 -7.81 3.13
N TRP A 356 4.28 -7.32 4.34
CA TRP A 356 4.56 -5.94 4.73
C TRP A 356 5.95 -5.78 5.36
N SER A 357 6.41 -6.83 6.03
CA SER A 357 7.69 -6.88 6.76
C SER A 357 8.89 -7.27 5.89
N SER A 358 8.64 -7.96 4.77
CA SER A 358 9.61 -8.33 3.73
C SER A 358 9.92 -7.16 2.82
#